data_AF-A0A3D0NNR4-F1
#
_entry.id   AF-A0A3D0NNR4-F1
#
_cell.length_a   1.000
_cell.length_b   1.000
_cell.length_c   1.000
_cell.angle_alpha   90.00
_cell.angle_beta   90.00
_cell.angle_gamma   90.00
#
_symmetry.space_group_name_H-M   'P 1'
#
loop_
_entity.id
_entity.type
_entity.pdbx_description
1 polymer ?
#
loop_
_entity_poly.entity_id
_entity_poly.type
_entity_poly.pdbx_seq_one_letter_code
_entity_poly.pdbx_strand_id
1 'polypeptide(L)'
;MNERRCLYAEQVTSDPQTHPAEPHVGAIGTKLNWLRAGVLGANDGIVSVAGIVIGVAAATTDRGPIMAAGIAGLVAGALSMALGEYVSVSTQRDTEKALLAKERWELTERPDEEFEELVGLYQAKGLSRTTAQTVARELTDHDAFAAHIDIELGIDPDEL
;
A
#
# COMPACT_ATOMS: atom_id res chain seq x y z
N MET A 1 -40.00 -36.46 27.52
CA MET A 1 -38.61 -36.55 28.04
C MET A 1 -37.73 -37.09 26.93
N ASN A 2 -37.14 -36.32 26.00
CA ASN A 2 -36.63 -34.94 25.98
C ASN A 2 -35.53 -34.63 26.99
N GLU A 3 -34.33 -35.20 26.84
CA GLU A 3 -33.12 -34.75 27.58
C GLU A 3 -31.79 -34.89 26.81
N ARG A 4 -31.78 -35.04 25.47
CA ARG A 4 -30.52 -35.09 24.69
C ARG A 4 -30.36 -33.98 23.65
N ARG A 5 -31.01 -32.82 23.87
CA ARG A 5 -31.01 -31.70 22.93
C ARG A 5 -30.53 -30.35 23.51
N CYS A 6 -29.92 -30.35 24.69
CA CYS A 6 -29.50 -29.12 25.39
C CYS A 6 -27.99 -29.01 25.71
N LEU A 7 -27.13 -29.88 25.16
CA LEU A 7 -25.68 -29.84 25.43
C LEU A 7 -24.83 -29.42 24.22
N TYR A 8 -25.42 -28.74 23.24
CA TYR A 8 -24.71 -28.20 22.07
C TYR A 8 -25.04 -26.72 21.82
N ALA A 9 -25.33 -25.95 22.87
CA ALA A 9 -25.71 -24.55 22.76
C ALA A 9 -24.68 -23.55 23.28
N GLU A 10 -23.50 -23.97 23.77
CA GLU A 10 -22.67 -23.07 24.60
C GLU A 10 -21.17 -23.01 24.23
N GLN A 11 -20.73 -23.25 23.00
CA GLN A 11 -19.31 -23.02 22.64
C GLN A 11 -19.11 -22.66 21.16
N VAL A 12 -19.51 -21.44 20.77
CA VAL A 12 -18.94 -20.79 19.58
C VAL A 12 -18.56 -19.36 19.95
N THR A 13 -17.44 -19.24 20.65
CA THR A 13 -16.62 -18.02 20.64
C THR A 13 -15.18 -18.46 20.41
N SER A 14 -14.88 -19.00 19.23
CA SER A 14 -13.50 -19.10 18.78
C SER A 14 -13.08 -17.71 18.32
N ASP A 15 -12.56 -16.93 19.25
CA ASP A 15 -11.60 -15.87 18.95
C ASP A 15 -10.57 -16.43 17.96
N PRO A 16 -10.35 -15.84 16.77
CA PRO A 16 -9.32 -16.31 15.86
C PRO A 16 -8.00 -16.26 16.62
N GLN A 17 -7.41 -17.43 16.88
CA GLN A 17 -6.07 -17.54 17.45
C GLN A 17 -5.09 -16.92 16.46
N THR A 18 -4.92 -15.61 16.53
CA THR A 18 -3.90 -14.85 15.81
C THR A 18 -2.58 -15.12 16.52
N HIS A 19 -1.56 -15.53 15.78
CA HIS A 19 -0.24 -15.81 16.36
C HIS A 19 0.38 -14.49 16.87
N PRO A 20 0.51 -14.29 18.19
CA PRO A 20 0.86 -12.99 18.77
C PRO A 20 2.33 -12.57 18.55
N ALA A 21 3.12 -13.42 17.89
CA ALA A 21 4.55 -13.22 17.66
C ALA A 21 4.92 -13.00 16.19
N GLU A 22 3.93 -12.97 15.27
CA GLU A 22 4.22 -12.65 13.88
C GLU A 22 4.28 -11.13 13.68
N PRO A 23 5.40 -10.60 13.15
CA PRO A 23 5.46 -9.19 12.81
C PRO A 23 4.45 -8.89 11.69
N HIS A 24 3.43 -8.10 12.00
CA HIS A 24 2.49 -7.61 11.01
C HIS A 24 3.24 -6.84 9.90
N VAL A 25 2.99 -7.25 8.65
CA VAL A 25 3.81 -6.90 7.47
C VAL A 25 3.84 -5.38 7.21
N GLY A 26 2.78 -4.64 7.57
CA GLY A 26 2.68 -3.19 7.39
C GLY A 26 3.77 -2.39 8.10
N ALA A 27 4.07 -2.71 9.36
CA ALA A 27 5.08 -1.96 10.15
C ALA A 27 6.51 -2.16 9.64
N ILE A 28 6.80 -3.29 8.99
CA ILE A 28 8.10 -3.57 8.37
C ILE A 28 8.20 -2.86 7.01
N GLY A 29 7.13 -2.87 6.21
CA GLY A 29 7.08 -2.23 4.90
C GLY A 29 7.39 -0.72 4.95
N THR A 30 6.75 0.02 5.86
CA THR A 30 6.99 1.46 6.02
C THR A 30 8.44 1.76 6.44
N LYS A 31 9.01 0.95 7.35
CA LYS A 31 10.40 1.10 7.80
C LYS A 31 11.39 0.84 6.66
N LEU A 32 11.13 -0.18 5.85
CA LEU A 32 11.96 -0.51 4.68
C LEU A 32 11.88 0.59 3.61
N ASN A 33 10.69 1.17 3.38
CA ASN A 33 10.51 2.27 2.45
C ASN A 33 11.26 3.53 2.89
N TRP A 34 11.17 3.89 4.17
CA TRP A 34 11.94 5.00 4.74
C TRP A 34 13.46 4.77 4.62
N LEU A 35 13.92 3.56 4.96
CA LEU A 35 15.33 3.20 4.87
C LEU A 35 15.81 3.27 3.42
N ARG A 36 15.03 2.75 2.48
CA ARG A 36 15.32 2.80 1.04
C ARG A 36 15.44 4.25 0.54
N ALA A 37 14.47 5.10 0.88
CA ALA A 37 14.49 6.51 0.51
C ALA A 37 15.71 7.24 1.10
N GLY A 38 16.04 6.97 2.37
CA GLY A 38 17.22 7.54 3.03
C GLY A 38 18.55 7.09 2.43
N VAL A 39 18.70 5.80 2.12
CA VAL A 39 19.93 5.25 1.53
C VAL A 39 20.14 5.74 0.10
N LEU A 40 19.10 5.70 -0.74
CA LEU A 40 19.18 6.21 -2.11
C LEU A 40 19.45 7.72 -2.11
N GLY A 41 18.77 8.48 -1.25
CA GLY A 41 18.99 9.92 -1.12
C GLY A 41 20.40 10.27 -0.66
N ALA A 42 20.96 9.53 0.30
CA ALA A 42 22.34 9.72 0.75
C ALA A 42 23.36 9.41 -0.36
N ASN A 43 23.16 8.30 -1.10
CA ASN A 43 24.03 7.92 -2.21
C ASN A 43 24.02 9.00 -3.31
N ASP A 44 22.83 9.38 -3.75
CA ASP A 44 22.66 10.37 -4.81
C ASP A 44 23.17 11.74 -4.37
N GLY A 45 22.94 12.13 -3.11
CA GLY A 45 23.44 13.37 -2.53
C GLY A 45 24.98 13.46 -2.51
N ILE A 46 25.67 12.39 -2.09
CA ILE A 46 27.13 12.35 -2.07
C ILE A 46 27.69 12.47 -3.49
N VAL A 47 27.21 11.65 -4.42
CA VAL A 47 27.73 11.60 -5.79
C VAL A 47 27.44 12.91 -6.54
N SER A 48 26.23 13.44 -6.43
CA SER A 48 25.84 14.67 -7.12
C SER A 48 26.58 15.91 -6.59
N VAL A 49 26.67 16.10 -5.27
CA VAL A 49 27.38 17.23 -4.68
C VAL A 49 28.88 17.14 -4.94
N ALA A 50 29.47 15.94 -4.84
CA ALA A 50 30.88 15.74 -5.19
C ALA A 50 31.14 16.08 -6.67
N GLY A 51 30.26 15.64 -7.58
CA GLY A 51 30.35 15.98 -9.00
C GLY A 51 30.29 17.49 -9.26
N ILE A 52 29.35 18.19 -8.61
CA ILE A 52 29.23 19.66 -8.70
C ILE A 52 30.50 20.33 -8.19
N VAL A 53 30.99 19.95 -7.01
CA VAL A 53 32.18 20.55 -6.38
C VAL A 53 33.42 20.31 -7.23
N ILE A 54 33.64 19.08 -7.73
CA ILE A 54 34.76 18.75 -8.62
C ILE A 54 34.66 19.53 -9.93
N GLY A 55 33.47 19.62 -10.53
CA GLY A 55 33.23 20.35 -11.77
C GLY A 55 33.54 21.84 -11.65
N VAL A 56 33.11 22.48 -10.56
CA VAL A 56 33.42 23.90 -10.31
C VAL A 56 34.89 24.10 -9.96
N ALA A 57 35.48 23.21 -9.17
CA ALA A 57 36.91 23.25 -8.83
C ALA A 57 37.84 23.06 -10.04
N ALA A 58 37.37 22.40 -11.11
CA ALA A 58 38.09 22.31 -12.37
C ALA A 58 38.12 23.65 -13.14
N ALA A 59 37.15 24.55 -12.89
CA ALA A 59 37.03 25.83 -13.56
C ALA A 59 37.60 27.01 -12.77
N THR A 60 37.76 26.87 -11.44
CA THR A 60 38.32 27.92 -10.57
C THR A 60 39.00 27.34 -9.33
N THR A 61 40.00 28.03 -8.81
CA THR A 61 40.64 27.74 -7.52
C THR A 61 40.05 28.53 -6.36
N ASP A 62 39.13 29.47 -6.64
CA ASP A 62 38.49 30.29 -5.62
C ASP A 62 37.54 29.46 -4.75
N ARG A 63 37.78 29.49 -3.44
CA ARG A 63 36.99 28.69 -2.47
C ARG A 63 35.54 29.15 -2.36
N GLY A 64 35.28 30.45 -2.54
CA GLY A 64 33.93 31.02 -2.42
C GLY A 64 32.94 30.37 -3.38
N PRO A 65 33.19 30.42 -4.71
CA PRO A 65 32.36 29.75 -5.71
C PRO A 65 32.20 28.23 -5.49
N ILE A 66 33.29 27.53 -5.12
CA ILE A 66 33.25 26.08 -4.88
C ILE A 66 32.31 25.76 -3.70
N MET A 67 32.44 26.47 -2.58
CA MET A 67 31.60 26.26 -1.40
C MET A 67 30.15 26.64 -1.67
N ALA A 68 29.92 27.76 -2.37
CA ALA A 68 28.57 28.18 -2.76
C ALA A 68 27.88 27.13 -3.64
N ALA A 69 28.59 26.57 -4.63
CA ALA A 69 28.07 25.53 -5.50
C ALA A 69 27.75 24.23 -4.74
N GLY A 70 28.63 23.80 -3.83
CA GLY A 70 28.39 22.62 -2.99
C GLY A 70 27.16 22.76 -2.09
N ILE A 71 27.02 23.90 -1.40
CA ILE A 71 25.86 24.18 -0.54
C ILE A 71 24.58 24.28 -1.36
N ALA A 72 24.63 25.01 -2.49
CA ALA A 72 23.48 25.13 -3.39
C ALA A 72 23.05 23.77 -3.94
N GLY A 73 24.00 22.93 -4.36
CA GLY A 73 23.74 21.56 -4.83
C GLY A 73 23.11 20.67 -3.76
N LEU A 74 23.59 20.76 -2.52
CA LEU A 74 23.05 20.00 -1.39
C LEU A 74 21.60 20.41 -1.09
N VAL A 75 21.33 21.72 -1.00
CA VAL A 75 19.98 22.23 -0.76
C VAL A 75 19.04 21.88 -1.91
N ALA A 76 19.46 22.06 -3.16
CA ALA A 76 18.67 21.73 -4.33
C ALA A 76 18.37 20.22 -4.41
N GLY A 77 19.37 19.37 -4.14
CA GLY A 77 19.21 17.91 -4.11
C GLY A 77 18.24 17.47 -3.02
N ALA A 78 18.40 17.97 -1.79
CA ALA A 78 17.52 17.65 -0.67
C ALA A 78 16.07 18.08 -0.92
N LEU A 79 15.85 19.28 -1.45
CA LEU A 79 14.51 19.76 -1.81
C LEU A 79 13.87 18.92 -2.92
N SER A 80 14.65 18.57 -3.96
CA SER A 80 14.16 17.72 -5.05
C SER A 80 13.70 16.35 -4.54
N MET A 81 14.49 15.71 -3.68
CA MET A 81 14.14 14.42 -3.09
C MET A 81 12.93 14.50 -2.16
N ALA A 82 12.86 15.52 -1.31
CA ALA A 82 11.73 15.70 -0.40
C ALA A 82 10.42 15.97 -1.14
N LEU A 83 10.46 16.84 -2.15
CA LEU A 83 9.29 17.14 -2.98
C LEU A 83 8.89 15.94 -3.85
N GLY A 84 9.86 15.21 -4.39
CA GLY A 84 9.61 13.99 -5.16
C GLY A 84 8.89 12.94 -4.33
N GLU A 85 9.32 12.70 -3.10
CA GLU A 85 8.66 11.78 -2.18
C GLU A 85 7.26 12.27 -1.79
N TYR A 86 7.10 13.56 -1.47
CA TYR A 86 5.80 14.14 -1.15
C TYR A 86 4.78 13.97 -2.28
N VAL A 87 5.18 14.32 -3.52
CA VAL A 87 4.31 14.21 -4.70
C VAL A 87 3.97 12.74 -5.00
N SER A 88 4.93 11.83 -4.81
CA SER A 88 4.71 10.38 -4.97
C SER A 88 3.62 9.88 -4.02
N VAL A 89 3.75 10.19 -2.73
CA VAL A 89 2.79 9.76 -1.70
C VAL A 89 1.42 10.43 -1.91
N SER A 90 1.39 11.72 -2.26
CA SER A 90 0.11 12.41 -2.51
C SER A 90 -0.62 11.81 -3.72
N THR A 91 0.10 11.47 -4.79
CA THR A 91 -0.49 10.90 -6.01
C THR A 91 -1.01 9.49 -5.77
N GLN A 92 -0.28 8.67 -4.99
CA GLN A 92 -0.76 7.33 -4.59
C GLN A 92 -2.06 7.45 -3.81
N ARG A 93 -2.09 8.30 -2.78
CA ARG A 93 -3.29 8.51 -1.96
C ARG A 93 -4.49 9.03 -2.77
N ASP A 94 -4.25 9.93 -3.73
CA ASP A 94 -5.34 10.43 -4.57
C ASP A 94 -5.82 9.38 -5.59
N THR A 95 -4.92 8.53 -6.07
CA THR A 95 -5.26 7.37 -6.91
C THR A 95 -6.11 6.36 -6.14
N GLU A 96 -5.72 6.02 -4.91
CA GLU A 96 -6.49 5.12 -4.03
C GLU A 96 -7.90 5.66 -3.79
N LYS A 97 -8.04 6.95 -3.43
CA LYS A 97 -9.37 7.56 -3.26
C LYS A 97 -10.21 7.51 -4.53
N ALA A 98 -9.60 7.73 -5.69
CA ALA A 98 -10.30 7.68 -6.98
C ALA A 98 -10.77 6.26 -7.29
N LEU A 99 -9.96 5.24 -7.00
CA LEU A 99 -10.33 3.84 -7.15
C LEU A 99 -11.46 3.46 -6.19
N LEU A 100 -11.37 3.84 -4.91
CA LEU A 100 -12.44 3.60 -3.93
C LEU A 100 -13.75 4.28 -4.33
N ALA A 101 -13.71 5.48 -4.89
CA ALA A 101 -14.91 6.18 -5.37
C ALA A 101 -15.51 5.50 -6.61
N LYS A 102 -14.66 5.03 -7.52
CA LYS A 102 -15.06 4.28 -8.72
C LYS A 102 -15.74 2.97 -8.33
N GLU A 103 -15.14 2.22 -7.40
CA GLU A 103 -15.67 0.96 -6.89
C GLU A 103 -17.06 1.11 -6.26
N ARG A 104 -17.24 2.14 -5.42
CA ARG A 104 -18.57 2.45 -4.85
C ARG A 104 -19.62 2.73 -5.92
N TRP A 105 -19.22 3.39 -7.00
CA TRP A 105 -20.11 3.68 -8.11
C TRP A 105 -20.43 2.40 -8.89
N GLU A 106 -19.45 1.56 -9.17
CA GLU A 106 -19.62 0.28 -9.88
C GLU A 106 -20.53 -0.68 -9.13
N LEU A 107 -20.34 -0.86 -7.82
CA LEU A 107 -21.22 -1.67 -6.97
C LEU A 107 -22.67 -1.17 -6.93
N THR A 108 -22.89 0.13 -7.12
CA THR A 108 -24.24 0.72 -7.14
C THR A 108 -24.89 0.57 -8.52
N GLU A 109 -24.12 0.84 -9.58
CA GLU A 109 -24.66 0.98 -10.94
C GLU A 109 -24.65 -0.34 -11.73
N ARG A 110 -23.73 -1.25 -11.40
CA ARG A 110 -23.46 -2.50 -12.14
C ARG A 110 -23.27 -3.73 -11.22
N PRO A 111 -24.15 -3.95 -10.21
CA PRO A 111 -23.95 -4.98 -9.19
C PRO A 111 -23.82 -6.42 -9.73
N ASP A 112 -24.54 -6.75 -10.81
CA ASP A 112 -24.46 -8.08 -11.42
C ASP A 112 -23.11 -8.31 -12.13
N GLU A 113 -22.51 -7.26 -12.68
CA GLU A 113 -21.22 -7.34 -13.36
C GLU A 113 -20.08 -7.45 -12.32
N GLU A 114 -20.15 -6.64 -11.26
CA GLU A 114 -19.21 -6.70 -10.14
C GLU A 114 -19.23 -8.07 -9.45
N PHE A 115 -20.42 -8.68 -9.28
CA PHE A 115 -20.51 -10.02 -8.74
C PHE A 115 -19.78 -11.08 -9.59
N GLU A 116 -19.94 -11.05 -10.92
CA GLU A 116 -19.22 -11.98 -11.79
C GLU A 116 -17.72 -11.66 -11.88
N GLU A 117 -17.32 -10.39 -11.71
CA GLU A 117 -15.92 -9.98 -11.55
C GLU A 117 -15.31 -10.61 -10.30
N LEU A 118 -15.96 -10.47 -9.14
CA LEU A 118 -15.52 -11.06 -7.88
C LEU A 118 -15.37 -12.59 -7.98
N VAL A 119 -16.32 -13.25 -8.63
CA VAL A 119 -16.21 -14.69 -8.95
C VAL A 119 -14.98 -14.97 -9.80
N GLY A 120 -14.75 -14.19 -10.86
CA GLY A 120 -13.59 -14.30 -11.73
C GLY A 120 -12.26 -14.15 -10.99
N LEU A 121 -12.17 -13.18 -10.07
CA LEU A 121 -10.99 -12.92 -9.27
C LEU A 121 -10.66 -14.08 -8.31
N TYR A 122 -11.68 -14.66 -7.66
CA TYR A 122 -11.48 -15.85 -6.84
C TYR A 122 -11.11 -17.09 -7.66
N GLN A 123 -11.66 -17.23 -8.87
CA GLN A 123 -11.21 -18.27 -9.80
C GLN A 123 -9.74 -18.08 -10.20
N ALA A 124 -9.30 -16.84 -10.43
CA ALA A 124 -7.90 -16.53 -10.72
C ALA A 124 -6.97 -16.85 -9.54
N LYS A 125 -7.45 -16.75 -8.29
CA LYS A 125 -6.74 -17.24 -7.09
C LYS A 125 -6.70 -18.78 -6.97
N GLY A 126 -7.37 -19.51 -7.87
CA GLY A 126 -7.34 -20.97 -7.97
C GLY A 126 -8.58 -21.68 -7.46
N LEU A 127 -9.66 -20.96 -7.12
CA LEU A 127 -10.90 -21.59 -6.71
C LEU A 127 -11.64 -22.17 -7.91
N SER A 128 -12.38 -23.27 -7.69
CA SER A 128 -13.36 -23.74 -8.66
C SER A 128 -14.45 -22.68 -8.84
N ARG A 129 -15.11 -22.61 -10.01
CA ARG A 129 -16.20 -21.64 -10.24
C ARG A 129 -17.30 -21.74 -9.18
N THR A 130 -17.69 -22.96 -8.82
CA THR A 130 -18.71 -23.19 -7.81
C THR A 130 -18.29 -22.66 -6.44
N THR A 131 -17.04 -22.89 -6.03
CA THR A 131 -16.51 -22.34 -4.78
C THR A 131 -16.41 -20.83 -4.82
N ALA A 132 -15.90 -20.26 -5.93
CA ALA A 132 -15.77 -18.82 -6.11
C ALA A 132 -17.13 -18.11 -6.06
N GLN A 133 -18.18 -18.70 -6.65
CA GLN A 133 -19.56 -18.19 -6.53
C GLN A 133 -20.10 -18.21 -5.11
N THR A 134 -19.81 -19.26 -4.34
CA THR A 134 -20.19 -19.31 -2.94
C THR A 134 -19.48 -18.22 -2.14
N VAL A 135 -18.15 -18.10 -2.31
CA VAL A 135 -17.34 -17.08 -1.61
C VAL A 135 -17.79 -15.68 -1.99
N ALA A 136 -17.93 -15.38 -3.27
CA ALA A 136 -18.38 -14.07 -3.75
C ALA A 136 -19.74 -13.71 -3.15
N ARG A 137 -20.69 -14.65 -3.06
CA ARG A 137 -22.00 -14.40 -2.45
C ARG A 137 -21.90 -14.13 -0.96
N GLU A 138 -21.22 -14.99 -0.22
CA GLU A 138 -21.08 -14.83 1.23
C GLU A 138 -20.38 -13.50 1.60
N LEU A 139 -19.37 -13.10 0.83
CA LEU A 139 -18.67 -11.84 1.04
C LEU A 139 -19.47 -10.61 0.57
N THR A 140 -20.19 -10.71 -0.55
CA THR A 140 -21.09 -9.65 -1.02
C THR A 140 -22.22 -9.40 -0.02
N ASP A 141 -22.80 -10.46 0.54
CA ASP A 141 -23.88 -10.38 1.54
C ASP A 141 -23.39 -9.77 2.87
N HIS A 142 -22.11 -9.93 3.20
CA HIS A 142 -21.50 -9.34 4.38
C HIS A 142 -21.09 -7.88 4.14
N ASP A 143 -20.21 -7.64 3.16
CA ASP A 143 -19.75 -6.33 2.72
C ASP A 143 -19.11 -6.44 1.33
N ALA A 144 -19.88 -6.14 0.29
CA ALA A 144 -19.41 -6.16 -1.09
C ALA A 144 -18.23 -5.20 -1.32
N PHE A 145 -18.25 -4.02 -0.70
CA PHE A 145 -17.20 -3.03 -0.89
C PHE A 145 -15.88 -3.50 -0.29
N ALA A 146 -15.91 -4.01 0.95
CA ALA A 146 -14.71 -4.58 1.58
C ALA A 146 -14.17 -5.79 0.79
N ALA A 147 -15.05 -6.64 0.26
CA ALA A 147 -14.66 -7.81 -0.53
C ALA A 147 -13.89 -7.43 -1.79
N HIS A 148 -14.38 -6.44 -2.55
CA HIS A 148 -13.73 -5.94 -3.76
C HIS A 148 -12.43 -5.21 -3.45
N ILE A 149 -12.38 -4.35 -2.42
CA ILE A 149 -11.15 -3.64 -2.05
C ILE A 149 -10.02 -4.60 -1.67
N ASP A 150 -10.32 -5.64 -0.87
CA ASP A 150 -9.31 -6.63 -0.46
C ASP A 150 -8.73 -7.38 -1.66
N ILE A 151 -9.61 -7.88 -2.55
CA ILE A 151 -9.17 -8.74 -3.65
C ILE A 151 -8.61 -7.99 -4.86
N GLU A 152 -9.14 -6.80 -5.19
CA GLU A 152 -8.74 -6.02 -6.36
C GLU A 152 -7.62 -5.03 -6.05
N LEU A 153 -7.76 -4.30 -4.93
CA LEU A 153 -6.84 -3.22 -4.60
C LEU A 153 -5.74 -3.70 -3.63
N GLY A 154 -5.93 -4.82 -2.94
CA GLY A 154 -5.01 -5.31 -1.92
C GLY A 154 -4.88 -4.33 -0.75
N ILE A 155 -5.91 -3.51 -0.53
CA ILE A 155 -5.97 -2.55 0.56
C ILE A 155 -6.75 -3.22 1.69
N ASP A 156 -6.17 -3.26 2.88
CA ASP A 156 -6.91 -3.70 4.06
C ASP A 156 -7.91 -2.60 4.46
N PRO A 157 -9.23 -2.88 4.49
CA PRO A 157 -10.23 -1.90 4.91
C PRO A 157 -10.04 -1.40 6.35
N ASP A 158 -9.33 -2.14 7.20
CA ASP A 158 -9.00 -1.76 8.58
C ASP A 158 -7.75 -0.86 8.69
N GLU A 159 -6.97 -0.70 7.61
CA GLU A 159 -5.78 0.18 7.55
C GLU A 159 -6.04 1.55 6.91
N LEU A 160 -7.30 1.88 6.57
CA LEU A 160 -7.73 3.16 5.98
C LEU A 160 -7.89 4.32 6.98
#